data_AF-A0AAU3ID14-F1
#
_entry.id   AF-A0AAU3ID14-F1
#
_cell.length_a   1.000
_cell.length_b   1.000
_cell.length_c   1.000
_cell.angle_alpha   90.00
_cell.angle_beta   90.00
_cell.angle_gamma   90.00
#
_symmetry.space_group_name_H-M   'P 1'
#
loop_
_entity.id
_entity.type
_entity.pdbx_description
1 polymer ?
#
loop_
_entity_poly.entity_id
_entity_poly.type
_entity_poly.pdbx_seq_one_letter_code
_entity_poly.pdbx_strand_id
1 'polypeptide(L)' 'MHSDVGRLWASRERPFPGAAEEAGACRTVDGDDLPGLCRAIAEQEAIAEQAENPPARDGTAQPARP' A
#
# COMPACT_ATOMS: atom_id res chain seq x y z
N MET A 1 -3.33 29.39 -14.97
CA MET A 1 -2.65 28.10 -15.20
C MET A 1 -1.61 27.97 -14.11
N HIS A 2 -1.96 27.32 -12.99
CA HIS A 2 -1.03 27.11 -11.88
C HIS A 2 -0.19 25.88 -12.27
N SER A 3 1.07 26.08 -12.65
CA SER A 3 1.99 24.96 -12.74
C SER A 3 2.07 24.31 -11.36
N ASP A 4 2.05 22.99 -11.28
CA ASP A 4 2.28 22.17 -10.08
C ASP A 4 3.71 22.33 -9.52
N VAL A 5 4.21 23.56 -9.45
CA VAL A 5 5.51 23.93 -8.89
C VAL A 5 5.39 23.77 -7.38
N GLY A 6 5.74 22.58 -6.91
CA GLY A 6 5.71 22.22 -5.50
C GLY A 6 5.34 20.76 -5.24
N ARG A 7 4.66 20.08 -6.18
CA ARG A 7 4.30 18.68 -5.97
C ARG A 7 5.50 17.77 -6.15
N LEU A 8 5.78 17.01 -5.11
CA LEU A 8 6.75 15.92 -5.11
C LEU A 8 6.04 14.65 -5.58
N TRP A 9 6.79 13.76 -6.23
CA TRP A 9 6.28 12.45 -6.60
C TRP A 9 7.37 11.40 -6.42
N ALA A 10 6.95 10.18 -6.16
CA ALA A 10 7.81 9.01 -6.04
C ALA A 10 7.19 7.86 -6.82
N SER A 11 8.05 7.10 -7.51
CA SER A 11 7.66 5.90 -8.22
C SER A 11 8.54 4.75 -7.78
N ARG A 12 7.94 3.60 -7.51
CA ARG A 12 8.67 2.40 -7.10
C ARG A 12 9.42 1.82 -8.32
N GLU A 13 10.72 1.54 -8.17
CA GLU A 13 11.52 0.93 -9.23
C GLU A 13 10.99 -0.48 -9.56
N ARG A 14 10.68 -1.27 -8.53
CA ARG A 14 10.09 -2.60 -8.65
C ARG A 14 8.56 -2.52 -8.52
N PRO A 15 7.80 -3.24 -9.35
CA PRO A 15 6.35 -3.29 -9.24
C PRO A 15 5.93 -3.93 -7.91
N PHE A 16 4.70 -3.61 -7.48
CA PHE A 16 4.09 -4.29 -6.36
C PHE A 16 3.74 -5.74 -6.73
N PRO A 17 3.66 -6.66 -5.77
CA PRO A 17 3.12 -8.00 -6.02
C PRO A 17 1.70 -7.91 -6.58
N GLY A 18 1.28 -8.87 -7.41
CA GLY A 18 -0.05 -8.84 -8.05
C GLY A 18 -1.20 -8.67 -7.05
N ALA A 19 -1.13 -9.32 -5.88
CA ALA A 19 -2.12 -9.17 -4.82
C ALA A 19 -2.26 -7.72 -4.31
N ALA A 20 -1.14 -6.98 -4.22
CA ALA A 20 -1.11 -5.60 -3.80
C ALA A 20 -1.66 -4.66 -4.88
N GLU A 21 -1.36 -4.90 -6.16
CA GLU A 21 -1.96 -4.15 -7.26
C GLU A 21 -3.47 -4.40 -7.35
N GLU A 22 -3.94 -5.64 -7.14
CA GLU A 22 -5.36 -5.98 -7.06
C GLU A 22 -6.05 -5.32 -5.85
N ALA A 23 -5.33 -5.15 -4.74
CA ALA A 23 -5.80 -4.42 -3.57
C ALA A 23 -5.81 -2.89 -3.76
N GLY A 24 -5.27 -2.39 -4.87
CA GLY A 24 -5.25 -0.97 -5.23
C GLY A 24 -3.97 -0.22 -4.88
N ALA A 25 -2.85 -0.92 -4.62
CA ALA A 25 -1.55 -0.28 -4.40
C ALA A 25 -1.06 0.39 -5.70
N CYS A 26 -0.88 1.71 -5.63
CA CYS A 26 -0.37 2.54 -6.71
C CYS A 26 1.16 2.55 -6.71
N ARG A 27 1.78 2.21 -7.85
CA ARG A 27 3.24 2.25 -8.03
C ARG A 27 3.81 3.67 -7.92
N THR A 28 3.05 4.68 -8.32
CA THR A 28 3.46 6.08 -8.32
C THR A 28 2.50 6.88 -7.48
N VAL A 29 3.04 7.67 -6.56
CA VAL A 29 2.28 8.57 -5.71
C VAL A 29 2.86 9.97 -5.77
N ASP A 30 1.99 10.95 -5.66
CA ASP A 30 2.33 12.35 -5.53
C ASP A 30 1.99 12.88 -4.13
N GLY A 31 2.58 14.02 -3.78
CA GLY A 31 2.31 14.73 -2.54
C GLY A 31 2.69 16.20 -2.68
N ASP A 32 1.95 17.06 -1.99
CA ASP A 32 2.19 18.51 -2.02
C ASP A 32 3.44 18.95 -1.26
N ASP A 33 3.92 18.09 -0.34
CA ASP A 33 5.11 18.30 0.47
C ASP A 33 5.77 16.95 0.84
N LEU A 34 6.99 16.99 1.37
CA LEU A 34 7.75 15.77 1.69
C LEU A 34 7.03 14.90 2.74
N PRO A 35 6.47 15.44 3.85
CA PRO A 35 5.59 14.67 4.73
C PRO A 35 4.38 14.03 4.03
N GLY A 36 3.70 14.78 3.16
CA GLY A 36 2.57 14.28 2.36
C GLY A 36 2.97 13.13 1.45
N LEU A 37 4.11 13.26 0.76
CA LEU A 37 4.66 12.19 -0.07
C LEU A 37 5.05 10.96 0.76
N CYS A 38 5.71 11.14 1.91
CA CYS A 38 6.05 10.04 2.81
C CYS A 38 4.80 9.30 3.30
N ARG A 39 3.72 10.03 3.61
CA ARG A 39 2.44 9.43 3.99
C ARG A 39 1.83 8.64 2.84
N ALA A 40 1.78 9.22 1.64
CA ALA A 40 1.23 8.55 0.47
C ALA A 40 2.00 7.24 0.16
N ILE A 41 3.34 7.25 0.28
CA ILE A 41 4.17 6.05 0.15
C ILE A 41 3.79 5.02 1.23
N ALA A 42 3.73 5.42 2.49
CA ALA A 42 3.40 4.52 3.60
C ALA A 42 2.01 3.88 3.45
N GLU A 43 1.03 4.62 2.90
CA GLU A 43 -0.30 4.09 2.60
C GLU A 43 -0.25 2.99 1.53
N GLN A 44 0.54 3.16 0.45
CA GLN A 44 0.70 2.11 -0.57
C GLN A 44 1.43 0.88 -0.02
N GLU A 45 2.46 1.07 0.79
CA GLU A 45 3.17 -0.05 1.43
C GLU A 45 2.26 -0.80 2.42
N ALA A 46 1.39 -0.10 3.15
CA ALA A 46 0.42 -0.73 4.05
C ALA A 46 -0.63 -1.56 3.28
N ILE A 47 -1.13 -1.05 2.14
CA ILE A 47 -2.03 -1.80 1.26
C ILE A 47 -1.32 -3.06 0.75
N ALA A 48 -0.06 -2.93 0.34
CA ALA A 48 0.73 -4.06 -0.14
C ALA A 48 0.98 -5.10 0.96
N GLU A 49 1.36 -4.67 2.16
CA GLU A 49 1.59 -5.57 3.30
C GLU A 49 0.30 -6.32 3.68
N GLN A 50 -0.85 -5.64 3.69
CA GLN A 50 -2.15 -6.27 3.96
C GLN A 50 -2.55 -7.26 2.86
N ALA A 51 -2.17 -7.01 1.62
CA ALA A 51 -2.45 -7.90 0.51
C ALA A 51 -1.52 -9.12 0.47
N GLU A 52 -0.26 -8.96 0.89
CA GLU A 52 0.71 -10.05 1.00
C GLU A 52 0.46 -10.94 2.23
N ASN A 53 0.05 -10.33 3.34
CA ASN A 53 -0.31 -11.01 4.57
C ASN A 53 -1.77 -10.72 4.92
N PRO A 54 -2.74 -11.23 4.13
CA PRO A 54 -4.14 -11.09 4.48
C PRO A 54 -4.31 -11.69 5.88
N PRO A 55 -5.00 -11.00 6.81
CA PRO A 55 -5.15 -11.49 8.17
C PRO A 55 -5.64 -12.93 8.08
N ALA A 56 -4.87 -13.85 8.66
CA ALA A 56 -5.14 -15.28 8.63
C ALA A 56 -6.64 -15.44 8.89
N ARG A 57 -7.38 -15.87 7.85
CA ARG A 57 -8.83 -16.04 7.98
C ARG A 57 -9.02 -16.94 9.19
N ASP A 58 -9.62 -16.37 10.22
CA ASP A 58 -9.92 -17.00 11.49
C ASP A 58 -10.60 -18.34 11.21
N GLY A 59 -9.81 -19.41 11.29
CA GLY A 59 -10.06 -20.58 10.43
C GLY A 59 -9.32 -21.82 10.85
N THR A 60 -9.11 -22.02 12.16
CA THR A 60 -9.11 -23.37 12.73
C THR A 60 -9.83 -23.33 14.07
N ALA A 61 -11.11 -23.69 14.01
CA ALA A 61 -11.84 -24.26 15.12
C ALA A 61 -10.96 -25.28 15.84
N GLN A 62 -10.70 -25.03 17.11
CA GLN A 62 -10.05 -25.98 18.00
C GLN A 62 -10.98 -27.20 18.13
N PRO A 63 -10.56 -28.43 17.76
CA PRO A 63 -11.43 -29.58 17.90
C PRO A 63 -11.67 -29.83 19.39
N ALA A 64 -12.95 -29.99 19.75
CA ALA A 64 -13.38 -30.40 21.07
C ALA A 64 -12.66 -31.69 21.47
N ARG A 65 -11.96 -31.67 22.61
CA ARG A 65 -11.33 -32.85 23.18
C ARG A 65 -12.39 -33.65 23.94
N PRO A 66 -12.37 -35.00 23.86
CA PRO A 66 -13.34 -35.89 24.51
C PRO A 66 -13.22 -35.89 26.03
#